data_AF-A0A7C1HL31-F1
#
_entry.id   AF-A0A7C1HL31-F1
#
_cell.length_a   1.000
_cell.length_b   1.000
_cell.length_c   1.000
_cell.angle_alpha   90.00
_cell.angle_beta   90.00
_cell.angle_gamma   90.00
#
_symmetry.space_group_name_H-M   'P 1'
#
loop_
_entity.id
_entity.type
_entity.pdbx_description
1 polymer ?
#
loop_
_entity_poly.entity_id
_entity_poly.type
_entity_poly.pdbx_seq_one_letter_code
_entity_poly.pdbx_strand_id
1 'polypeptide(L)'
;MLRSFKSKGIVILLFIMGGVLLCCSQVKVIPEMKELIDKFPNCVQRTAVLEKYSEPGIVPVELRMCDMTKPIIKKVEEREGITYYTLESRVEKCLHSEMAAGTVRLFDMGWQDQKLVKFAWGGPKSGKVEY
;
A
#
# COMPACT_ATOMS: atom_id res chain seq x y z
N MET A 1 -36.32 -64.11 6.67
CA MET A 1 -37.29 -63.07 6.25
C MET A 1 -37.31 -62.01 7.33
N LEU A 2 -37.13 -60.71 7.15
CA LEU A 2 -36.90 -59.83 6.01
C LEU A 2 -36.07 -58.65 6.57
N ARG A 3 -34.99 -58.23 5.89
CA ARG A 3 -34.19 -57.04 6.25
C ARG A 3 -35.00 -55.78 5.90
N SER A 4 -35.15 -54.86 6.86
CA SER A 4 -35.63 -53.49 6.60
C SER A 4 -34.46 -52.51 6.57
N PHE A 5 -34.58 -51.55 5.66
CA PHE A 5 -33.52 -50.80 4.99
C PHE A 5 -33.34 -49.40 5.60
N LYS A 6 -32.09 -48.95 5.65
CA LYS A 6 -31.57 -47.56 5.52
C LYS A 6 -32.42 -46.39 6.05
N SER A 7 -31.89 -45.71 7.07
CA SER A 7 -31.89 -44.25 7.14
C SER A 7 -30.61 -43.77 7.80
N LYS A 8 -29.56 -43.59 6.98
CA LYS A 8 -28.35 -42.84 7.31
C LYS A 8 -28.19 -41.81 6.21
N GLY A 9 -28.40 -40.55 6.52
CA GLY A 9 -28.23 -39.46 5.58
C GLY A 9 -29.43 -38.53 5.65
N ILE A 10 -29.22 -37.37 6.29
CA ILE A 10 -29.92 -36.07 6.20
C ILE A 10 -29.78 -35.36 7.57
N VAL A 11 -28.54 -35.23 8.07
CA VAL A 11 -28.24 -34.26 9.15
C VAL A 11 -26.93 -33.51 8.88
N ILE A 12 -26.05 -34.04 8.02
CA ILE A 12 -24.77 -33.42 7.67
C ILE A 12 -24.88 -32.74 6.29
N LEU A 13 -25.76 -31.75 6.14
CA LEU A 13 -25.75 -30.93 4.92
C LEU A 13 -26.18 -29.47 5.13
N LEU A 14 -26.27 -29.01 6.37
CA LEU A 14 -26.63 -27.61 6.70
C LEU A 14 -25.47 -26.77 7.25
N PHE A 15 -24.27 -27.34 7.38
CA PHE A 15 -23.07 -26.59 7.82
C PHE A 15 -22.18 -26.07 6.68
N ILE A 16 -22.58 -26.24 5.41
CA ILE A 16 -21.78 -25.79 4.25
C ILE A 16 -22.14 -24.34 3.80
N MET A 17 -23.16 -23.71 4.40
CA MET A 17 -23.52 -22.31 4.09
C MET A 17 -23.13 -21.29 5.18
N GLY A 18 -22.41 -21.70 6.22
CA GLY A 18 -22.01 -20.84 7.35
C GLY A 18 -20.60 -20.23 7.25
N GLY A 19 -20.08 -20.02 6.04
CA GLY A 19 -18.68 -19.65 5.82
C GLY A 19 -18.49 -18.52 4.82
N VAL A 20 -19.43 -17.58 4.71
CA VAL A 20 -19.09 -16.26 4.17
C VAL A 20 -18.24 -15.58 5.24
N LEU A 21 -16.96 -15.95 5.24
CA LEU A 21 -15.88 -15.21 5.85
C LEU A 21 -16.03 -13.77 5.33
N LEU A 22 -16.60 -12.92 6.19
CA LEU A 22 -16.26 -11.51 6.24
C LEU A 22 -14.74 -11.45 6.46
N CYS A 23 -13.98 -11.61 5.37
CA CYS A 23 -12.63 -11.09 5.27
C CYS A 23 -12.79 -9.56 5.30
N CYS A 24 -12.94 -9.02 6.50
CA CYS A 24 -12.46 -7.69 6.80
C CYS A 24 -10.95 -7.75 6.51
N SER A 25 -10.56 -7.52 5.26
CA SER A 25 -9.18 -7.36 4.85
C SER A 25 -8.66 -6.11 5.54
N GLN A 26 -8.22 -6.26 6.79
CA GLN A 26 -7.36 -5.29 7.43
C GLN A 26 -6.14 -5.18 6.53
N VAL A 27 -6.05 -4.09 5.79
CA VAL A 27 -4.92 -3.76 4.94
C VAL A 27 -3.66 -3.85 5.81
N LYS A 28 -2.92 -4.94 5.70
CA LYS A 28 -1.76 -5.20 6.53
C LYS A 28 -0.61 -4.37 5.98
N VAL A 29 -0.39 -3.21 6.58
CA VAL A 29 0.77 -2.36 6.29
C VAL A 29 2.00 -3.04 6.88
N ILE A 30 3.00 -3.34 6.07
CA ILE A 30 4.26 -3.92 6.54
C ILE A 30 5.01 -2.94 7.45
N PRO A 31 5.83 -3.42 8.40
CA PRO A 31 6.55 -2.56 9.35
C PRO A 31 7.40 -1.47 8.68
N GLU A 32 8.06 -1.79 7.57
CA GLU A 32 8.95 -0.88 6.82
C GLU A 32 8.15 0.26 6.19
N MET A 33 6.99 -0.06 5.63
CA MET A 33 6.07 0.91 5.08
C MET A 33 5.47 1.79 6.19
N LYS A 34 5.17 1.22 7.36
CA LYS A 34 4.72 1.98 8.52
C LYS A 34 5.79 2.97 9.00
N GLU A 35 7.04 2.53 9.11
CA GLU A 35 8.18 3.38 9.45
C GLU A 35 8.31 4.54 8.45
N LEU A 36 8.23 4.24 7.15
CA LEU A 36 8.27 5.26 6.11
C LEU A 36 7.14 6.28 6.26
N ILE A 37 5.90 5.83 6.46
CA ILE A 37 4.73 6.71 6.64
C ILE A 37 4.89 7.60 7.88
N ASP A 38 5.37 7.05 8.99
CA ASP A 38 5.53 7.80 10.24
C ASP A 38 6.64 8.86 10.17
N LYS A 39 7.67 8.61 9.35
CA LYS A 39 8.79 9.53 9.12
C LYS A 39 8.60 10.44 7.91
N PHE A 40 7.61 10.15 7.07
CA PHE A 40 7.37 10.83 5.81
C PHE A 40 7.25 12.35 5.93
N PRO A 41 6.62 12.94 6.97
CA PRO A 41 6.44 14.39 7.01
C PRO A 41 7.74 15.19 7.12
N ASN A 42 8.79 14.58 7.69
CA ASN A 42 10.08 15.23 7.84
C ASN A 42 11.01 14.82 6.71
N CYS A 43 11.47 15.79 5.91
CA CYS A 43 12.27 15.53 4.72
C CYS A 43 13.56 14.74 5.00
N VAL A 44 14.27 15.06 6.09
CA VAL A 44 15.52 14.38 6.48
C VAL A 44 15.24 12.94 6.93
N GLN A 45 14.24 12.74 7.78
CA GLN A 45 13.89 11.40 8.28
C GLN A 45 13.33 10.52 7.16
N ARG A 46 12.48 11.07 6.29
CA ARG A 46 11.97 10.39 5.11
C ARG A 46 13.10 9.93 4.20
N THR A 47 14.07 10.81 3.92
CA THR A 47 15.23 10.48 3.09
C THR A 47 16.03 9.31 3.68
N ALA A 48 16.34 9.35 4.98
CA ALA A 48 17.06 8.28 5.65
C ALA A 48 16.32 6.93 5.58
N VAL A 49 14.99 6.92 5.74
CA VAL A 49 14.19 5.69 5.62
C VAL A 49 14.16 5.18 4.18
N LEU A 50 14.03 6.06 3.20
CA LEU A 50 14.06 5.68 1.79
C LEU A 50 15.43 5.06 1.42
N GLU A 51 16.54 5.64 1.88
CA GLU A 51 17.89 5.12 1.63
C GLU A 51 18.17 3.79 2.34
N LYS A 52 17.58 3.58 3.53
CA LYS A 52 17.65 2.30 4.26
C LYS A 52 17.01 1.14 3.46
N TYR A 53 15.89 1.42 2.79
CA TYR A 53 15.07 0.40 2.16
C TYR A 53 15.13 0.35 0.64
N SER A 54 15.71 1.35 -0.04
CA SER A 54 15.80 1.40 -1.50
C SER A 54 17.23 1.55 -2.00
N GLU A 55 17.51 0.90 -3.13
CA GLU A 55 18.75 1.13 -3.86
C GLU A 55 18.72 2.50 -4.58
N PRO A 56 19.89 3.12 -4.83
CA PRO A 56 19.97 4.34 -5.62
C PRO A 56 19.25 4.20 -6.97
N GLY A 57 18.46 5.22 -7.32
CA GLY A 57 17.72 5.26 -8.59
C GLY A 57 16.31 4.65 -8.57
N ILE A 58 15.91 3.93 -7.52
CA ILE A 58 14.53 3.44 -7.40
C ILE A 58 13.55 4.57 -7.08
N VAL A 59 13.90 5.44 -6.13
CA VAL A 59 13.03 6.52 -5.68
C VAL A 59 13.53 7.86 -6.22
N PRO A 60 12.68 8.66 -6.88
CA PRO A 60 13.04 9.98 -7.38
C PRO A 60 13.54 10.90 -6.27
N VAL A 61 14.46 11.79 -6.62
CA VAL A 61 15.03 12.75 -5.66
C VAL A 61 13.97 13.77 -5.25
N GLU A 62 13.00 14.05 -6.12
CA GLU A 62 11.87 14.98 -5.91
C GLU A 62 11.04 14.59 -4.68
N LEU A 63 10.90 13.29 -4.40
CA LEU A 63 10.23 12.79 -3.19
C LEU A 63 11.01 13.14 -1.90
N ARG A 64 12.25 13.60 -2.02
CA ARG A 64 13.18 13.95 -0.93
C ARG A 64 13.45 15.46 -0.85
N MET A 65 12.73 16.28 -1.61
CA MET A 65 13.01 17.74 -1.68
C MET A 65 11.94 18.62 -1.04
N CYS A 66 10.70 18.13 -0.92
CA CYS A 66 9.58 18.92 -0.41
C CYS A 66 9.10 18.42 0.96
N ASP A 67 8.74 19.32 1.87
CA ASP A 67 7.96 18.98 3.04
C ASP A 67 6.54 18.61 2.58
N MET A 68 6.05 17.48 3.07
CA MET A 68 4.82 16.87 2.63
C MET A 68 4.05 16.34 3.83
N THR A 69 2.73 16.27 3.76
CA THR A 69 1.92 15.71 4.83
C THR A 69 2.20 14.22 4.99
N LYS A 70 1.80 13.67 6.14
CA LYS A 70 1.75 12.22 6.33
C LYS A 70 0.90 11.60 5.20
N PRO A 71 1.42 10.65 4.42
CA PRO A 71 0.70 10.08 3.29
C PRO A 71 -0.43 9.19 3.78
N ILE A 72 -1.51 9.17 3.01
CA ILE A 72 -2.65 8.28 3.21
C ILE A 72 -2.52 7.13 2.19
N ILE A 73 -2.63 5.89 2.68
CA ILE A 73 -2.69 4.73 1.80
C ILE A 73 -4.08 4.68 1.16
N LYS A 74 -4.14 4.85 -0.16
CA LYS A 74 -5.38 4.79 -0.95
C LYS A 74 -5.71 3.37 -1.39
N LYS A 75 -4.69 2.58 -1.69
CA LYS A 75 -4.84 1.21 -2.19
C LYS A 75 -3.63 0.36 -1.82
N VAL A 76 -3.87 -0.93 -1.60
CA VAL A 76 -2.83 -1.94 -1.47
C VAL A 76 -3.15 -3.09 -2.41
N GLU A 77 -2.16 -3.55 -3.15
CA GLU A 77 -2.30 -4.67 -4.07
C GLU A 77 -1.02 -5.48 -4.16
N GLU A 78 -1.15 -6.79 -4.29
CA GLU A 78 -0.03 -7.69 -4.50
C GLU A 78 0.01 -8.12 -5.97
N ARG A 79 1.18 -8.01 -6.60
CA ARG A 79 1.40 -8.42 -7.99
C ARG A 79 2.79 -9.04 -8.09
N GLU A 80 2.86 -10.28 -8.55
CA GLU A 80 4.15 -10.97 -8.78
C GLU A 80 5.05 -11.01 -7.53
N GLY A 81 4.46 -11.14 -6.34
CA GLY A 81 5.19 -11.13 -5.07
C GLY A 81 5.65 -9.75 -4.58
N ILE A 82 5.23 -8.67 -5.25
CA ILE A 82 5.49 -7.29 -4.84
C ILE A 82 4.20 -6.71 -4.27
N THR A 83 4.28 -6.15 -3.06
CA THR A 83 3.19 -5.41 -2.42
C THR A 83 3.28 -3.93 -2.79
N TYR A 84 2.34 -3.44 -3.58
CA TYR A 84 2.24 -2.04 -3.97
C TYR A 84 1.30 -1.28 -3.04
N TYR A 85 1.78 -0.14 -2.55
CA TYR A 85 0.98 0.84 -1.81
C TYR A 85 0.80 2.09 -2.68
N THR A 86 -0.44 2.41 -3.03
CA THR A 86 -0.79 3.71 -3.62
C THR A 86 -0.98 4.73 -2.51
N LEU A 87 -0.23 5.82 -2.58
CA LEU A 87 -0.09 6.82 -1.53
C LEU A 87 -0.49 8.18 -2.06
N GLU A 88 -1.23 8.91 -1.24
CA GLU A 88 -1.62 10.30 -1.48
C GLU A 88 -1.01 11.17 -0.39
N SER A 89 -0.29 12.22 -0.76
CA SER A 89 0.27 13.19 0.18
C SER A 89 0.20 14.60 -0.40
N ARG A 90 0.04 15.61 0.46
CA ARG A 90 0.01 17.02 0.05
C ARG A 90 1.37 17.65 0.28
N VAL A 91 1.84 18.45 -0.67
CA VAL A 91 3.04 19.28 -0.49
C VAL A 91 2.69 20.47 0.40
N GLU A 92 3.39 20.61 1.52
CA GLU A 92 3.23 21.78 2.41
C GLU A 92 4.20 22.89 2.01
N LYS A 93 5.45 22.54 1.74
CA LYS A 93 6.49 23.48 1.35
C LYS A 93 7.49 22.80 0.43
N CYS A 94 7.94 23.50 -0.60
CA CYS A 94 9.06 23.03 -1.40
C CYS A 94 9.99 24.19 -1.74
N LEU A 95 11.25 24.09 -1.32
CA LEU A 95 12.27 25.14 -1.51
C LEU A 95 12.58 25.41 -2.98
N HIS A 96 12.44 24.38 -3.83
CA HIS A 96 12.79 24.46 -5.25
C HIS A 96 11.59 24.75 -6.16
N SER A 97 10.36 24.80 -5.62
CA SER A 97 9.15 25.09 -6.38
C SER A 97 8.04 25.56 -5.46
N GLU A 98 7.85 26.87 -5.35
CA GLU A 98 6.76 27.45 -4.56
C GLU A 98 5.38 27.04 -5.12
N MET A 99 5.28 26.87 -6.44
CA MET A 99 4.07 26.41 -7.12
C MET A 99 3.65 24.99 -6.71
N ALA A 100 4.57 24.17 -6.21
CA ALA A 100 4.24 22.84 -5.72
C ALA A 100 3.46 22.88 -4.39
N ALA A 101 3.55 23.96 -3.61
CA ALA A 101 2.87 24.06 -2.33
C ALA A 101 1.34 23.96 -2.50
N GLY A 102 0.69 23.16 -1.65
CA GLY A 102 -0.74 22.89 -1.71
C GLY A 102 -1.16 21.81 -2.71
N THR A 103 -0.28 21.38 -3.62
CA THR A 103 -0.57 20.29 -4.58
C THR A 103 -0.65 18.94 -3.88
N VAL A 104 -1.39 18.01 -4.49
CA VAL A 104 -1.50 16.61 -4.04
C VAL A 104 -0.66 15.74 -4.96
N ARG A 105 0.18 14.89 -4.35
CA ARG A 105 1.02 13.90 -5.01
C ARG A 105 0.42 12.52 -4.78
N LEU A 106 0.15 11.82 -5.89
CA LEU A 106 -0.24 10.42 -5.90
C LEU A 106 0.95 9.60 -6.42
N PHE A 107 1.34 8.54 -5.72
CA PHE A 107 2.46 7.68 -6.14
C PHE A 107 2.32 6.27 -5.59
N ASP A 108 2.90 5.31 -6.30
CA ASP A 108 2.98 3.91 -5.89
C ASP A 108 4.37 3.58 -5.36
N MET A 109 4.41 2.74 -4.32
CA MET A 109 5.62 2.15 -3.77
C MET A 109 5.48 0.63 -3.70
N GLY A 110 6.32 -0.07 -4.44
CA GLY A 110 6.34 -1.53 -4.51
C GLY A 110 7.41 -2.12 -3.60
N TRP A 111 6.98 -2.95 -2.66
CA TRP A 111 7.82 -3.60 -1.66
C TRP A 111 7.94 -5.09 -1.90
N GLN A 112 9.16 -5.60 -1.81
CA GLN A 112 9.48 -7.02 -1.91
C GLN A 112 10.63 -7.32 -0.96
N ASP A 113 10.49 -8.39 -0.15
CA ASP A 113 11.53 -8.84 0.78
C ASP A 113 12.10 -7.70 1.66
N GLN A 114 11.20 -6.89 2.24
CA GLN A 114 11.51 -5.73 3.10
C GLN A 114 12.26 -4.58 2.39
N LYS A 115 12.36 -4.62 1.06
CA LYS A 115 12.99 -3.59 0.23
C LYS A 115 11.97 -2.89 -0.66
N LEU A 116 12.18 -1.60 -0.86
CA LEU A 116 11.45 -0.80 -1.84
C LEU A 116 12.12 -1.00 -3.19
N VAL A 117 11.44 -1.73 -4.08
CA VAL A 117 11.97 -2.19 -5.37
C VAL A 117 11.35 -1.48 -6.57
N LYS A 118 10.22 -0.78 -6.38
CA LYS A 118 9.52 -0.02 -7.42
C LYS A 118 8.95 1.28 -6.88
N PHE A 119 8.95 2.30 -7.73
CA PHE A 119 8.26 3.56 -7.51
C PHE A 119 7.60 4.02 -8.81
N ALA A 120 6.43 4.64 -8.74
CA ALA A 120 5.81 5.31 -9.88
C ALA A 120 4.99 6.52 -9.46
N TRP A 121 5.10 7.63 -10.21
CA TRP A 121 4.20 8.77 -10.06
C TRP A 121 2.81 8.47 -10.65
N GLY A 122 1.77 9.05 -10.06
CA GLY A 122 0.40 9.04 -10.57
C GLY A 122 -0.41 7.78 -10.24
N GLY A 123 0.14 6.85 -9.47
CA GLY A 123 -0.52 5.57 -9.18
C GLY A 123 -0.81 4.75 -10.45
N PRO A 124 -1.69 3.73 -10.39
CA PRO A 124 -2.20 3.06 -11.58
C PRO A 124 -3.17 4.01 -12.31
N LYS A 125 -2.64 4.85 -13.22
CA LYS A 125 -3.33 5.80 -14.15
C LYS A 125 -4.70 6.35 -13.68
N SER A 126 -4.74 7.59 -13.18
CA SER A 126 -5.61 8.66 -13.72
C SER A 126 -5.45 9.98 -12.94
N GLY A 127 -5.18 11.06 -13.68
CA GLY A 127 -5.15 12.43 -13.16
C GLY A 127 -3.86 13.14 -13.53
N LYS A 128 -3.96 14.38 -14.04
CA LYS A 128 -2.80 15.23 -14.35
C LYS A 128 -1.92 15.34 -13.09
N VAL A 129 -0.76 14.72 -13.13
CA VAL A 129 0.30 14.95 -12.15
C VAL A 129 1.28 15.89 -12.84
N GLU A 130 1.31 17.14 -12.39
CA GLU A 130 2.40 18.04 -12.77
C GLU A 130 3.68 17.53 -12.10
N TYR A 131 4.67 17.17 -12.91
CA TYR A 131 6.03 16.88 -12.46
C TYR A 131 6.75 18.20 -12.23
#